data_AF-A0A661JRQ7-F1
#
_entry.id   AF-A0A661JRQ7-F1
#
_cell.length_a   1.000
_cell.length_b   1.000
_cell.length_c   1.000
_cell.angle_alpha   90.00
_cell.angle_beta   90.00
_cell.angle_gamma   90.00
#
_symmetry.space_group_name_H-M   'P 1'
#
loop_
_entity.id
_entity.type
_entity.pdbx_description
1 polymer ?
#
loop_
_entity_poly.entity_id
_entity_poly.type
_entity_poly.pdbx_seq_one_letter_code
_entity_poly.pdbx_strand_id
1 'polypeptide(L)'
;LYYTGRGPLEAASIGVELDPEDVAFRCNLVTLQVLGIEVIMEDYSAGHIPTEESSGIIRDLDRELGRDGFRFFPGVSYRHLLVWKGGRDGVRTTPPHDIVEQPISSYLPQGEGASELLRLITSSQILLKDHPVNLRRAEEGKRPANSIWPWGQGRRPSMPPFREKYGLSGKVIAAVDLIKGIGVYAGMEVVEVPGATGWLDTDYRGKAEAGLKALEDTDFLYLHVEAPDEASHMGDVEEKIRAIERFDQEVVGTILEGLTGDFRIMVLPDHPTPISVRTHVDEPVPFLLYDSRREVPSPFDGFSEKEASKGVFIEEGHLLMDRFIGG
;
A
#
# COMPACT_ATOMS: atom_id res chain seq x y z
N LEU A 1 1.73 16.17 -0.60
CA LEU A 1 2.65 16.94 -1.47
C LEU A 1 2.78 16.34 -2.86
N TYR A 2 3.22 15.08 -2.99
CA TYR A 2 3.44 14.43 -4.30
C TYR A 2 2.41 13.35 -4.64
N TYR A 3 1.39 13.16 -3.80
CA TYR A 3 0.40 12.10 -3.99
C TYR A 3 -0.47 12.38 -5.22
N THR A 4 -0.50 11.42 -6.13
CA THR A 4 -1.27 11.48 -7.38
C THR A 4 -2.36 10.42 -7.47
N GLY A 5 -2.39 9.45 -6.56
CA GLY A 5 -3.31 8.31 -6.54
C GLY A 5 -2.65 7.05 -6.00
N ARG A 6 -3.44 6.01 -5.68
CA ARG A 6 -2.91 4.71 -5.22
C ARG A 6 -2.40 3.85 -6.38
N GLY A 7 -3.10 3.90 -7.52
CA GLY A 7 -2.75 3.15 -8.73
C GLY A 7 -1.27 3.29 -9.17
N PRO A 8 -0.70 4.50 -9.29
CA PRO A 8 0.70 4.65 -9.67
C PRO A 8 1.67 4.05 -8.63
N LEU A 9 1.37 4.18 -7.33
CA LEU A 9 2.21 3.61 -6.27
C LEU A 9 2.20 2.07 -6.32
N GLU A 10 1.04 1.46 -6.59
CA GLU A 10 0.97 0.01 -6.82
C GLU A 10 1.66 -0.43 -8.11
N ALA A 11 1.58 0.38 -9.18
CA ALA A 11 2.31 0.10 -10.41
C ALA A 11 3.82 -0.03 -10.13
N ALA A 12 4.37 0.93 -9.39
CA ALA A 12 5.77 0.90 -8.99
C ALA A 12 6.12 -0.31 -8.10
N SER A 13 5.24 -0.71 -7.17
CA SER A 13 5.53 -1.83 -6.25
C SER A 13 5.65 -3.18 -6.96
N ILE A 14 4.93 -3.37 -8.07
CA ILE A 14 4.98 -4.61 -8.87
C ILE A 14 5.92 -4.51 -10.09
N GLY A 15 6.72 -3.43 -10.18
CA GLY A 15 7.71 -3.23 -11.24
C GLY A 15 7.12 -2.79 -12.59
N VAL A 16 5.92 -2.21 -12.61
CA VAL A 16 5.32 -1.61 -13.80
C VAL A 16 5.75 -0.15 -13.91
N GLU A 17 6.60 0.14 -14.89
CA GLU A 17 7.03 1.50 -15.19
C GLU A 17 5.93 2.30 -15.92
N LEU A 18 5.72 3.53 -15.44
CA LEU A 18 4.77 4.48 -16.01
C LEU A 18 5.50 5.63 -16.69
N ASP A 19 5.10 5.92 -17.92
CA ASP A 19 5.47 7.15 -18.61
C ASP A 19 4.74 8.35 -17.94
N PRO A 20 5.24 9.59 -18.07
CA PRO A 20 4.65 10.77 -17.42
C PRO A 20 3.16 11.00 -17.74
N GLU A 21 2.72 10.55 -18.92
CA GLU A 21 1.35 10.71 -19.40
C GLU A 21 0.44 9.51 -19.09
N ASP A 22 0.98 8.45 -18.50
CA ASP A 22 0.22 7.26 -18.18
C ASP A 22 -0.61 7.46 -16.91
N VAL A 23 -1.80 6.88 -16.91
CA VAL A 23 -2.68 6.84 -15.74
C VAL A 23 -2.82 5.41 -15.28
N ALA A 24 -2.41 5.13 -14.06
CA ALA A 24 -2.54 3.83 -13.43
C ALA A 24 -3.72 3.81 -12.48
N PHE A 25 -4.49 2.74 -12.51
CA PHE A 25 -5.66 2.46 -11.68
C PHE A 25 -5.41 1.18 -10.90
N ARG A 26 -5.83 1.13 -9.64
CA ARG A 26 -6.17 -0.15 -9.03
C ARG A 26 -7.34 -0.75 -9.79
N CYS A 27 -7.36 -2.06 -9.95
CA CYS A 27 -8.40 -2.77 -10.67
C CYS A 27 -8.80 -3.98 -9.85
N ASN A 28 -9.94 -3.90 -9.16
CA ASN A 28 -10.44 -5.04 -8.40
C ASN A 28 -11.20 -6.00 -9.32
N LEU A 29 -11.08 -7.30 -9.07
CA LEU A 29 -12.11 -8.26 -9.45
C LEU A 29 -13.21 -8.28 -8.38
N VAL A 30 -14.46 -8.08 -8.80
CA VAL A 30 -15.61 -7.95 -7.89
C VAL A 30 -16.74 -8.90 -8.24
N THR A 31 -17.63 -9.14 -7.29
CA THR A 31 -18.92 -9.80 -7.49
C THR A 31 -20.03 -8.75 -7.49
N LEU A 32 -20.71 -8.63 -8.62
CA LEU A 32 -21.92 -7.84 -8.76
C LEU A 32 -23.14 -8.76 -8.75
N GLN A 33 -24.18 -8.38 -8.00
CA GLN A 33 -25.43 -9.13 -7.95
C GLN A 33 -26.57 -8.30 -8.54
N VAL A 34 -27.38 -8.92 -9.38
CA VAL A 34 -28.61 -8.31 -9.92
C VAL A 34 -29.75 -8.57 -8.93
N LEU A 35 -30.33 -7.49 -8.39
CA LEU A 35 -31.49 -7.52 -7.50
C LEU A 35 -32.63 -6.70 -8.11
N GLY A 36 -33.57 -7.39 -8.75
CA GLY A 36 -34.69 -6.74 -9.45
C GLY A 36 -34.20 -5.88 -10.61
N ILE A 37 -34.32 -4.56 -10.49
CA ILE A 37 -33.85 -3.59 -11.50
C ILE A 37 -32.47 -3.00 -11.17
N GLU A 38 -31.91 -3.33 -10.01
CA GLU A 38 -30.64 -2.78 -9.53
C GLU A 38 -29.52 -3.80 -9.66
N VAL A 39 -28.28 -3.28 -9.75
CA VAL A 39 -27.06 -4.06 -9.63
C VAL A 39 -26.32 -3.55 -8.40
N ILE A 40 -26.01 -4.44 -7.47
CA ILE A 40 -25.33 -4.12 -6.22
C ILE A 40 -23.91 -4.68 -6.19
N MET A 41 -23.03 -4.05 -5.43
CA MET A 41 -21.70 -4.58 -5.10
C MET A 41 -21.83 -5.65 -4.01
N GLU A 42 -22.01 -6.92 -4.38
CA GLU A 42 -22.13 -8.00 -3.40
C GLU A 42 -20.81 -8.23 -2.65
N ASP A 43 -19.68 -8.17 -3.37
CA ASP A 43 -18.37 -8.41 -2.79
C ASP A 43 -17.25 -7.73 -3.59
N TYR A 44 -16.47 -6.87 -2.93
CA TYR A 44 -15.36 -6.15 -3.56
C TYR A 44 -14.11 -7.03 -3.83
N SER A 45 -14.13 -8.28 -3.34
CA SER A 45 -13.00 -9.22 -3.35
C SER A 45 -13.27 -10.51 -4.14
N ALA A 46 -14.50 -10.66 -4.65
CA ALA A 46 -15.00 -11.90 -5.22
C ALA A 46 -14.77 -13.14 -4.33
N GLY A 47 -15.02 -12.99 -3.02
CA GLY A 47 -14.80 -14.02 -2.00
C GLY A 47 -13.32 -14.28 -1.77
N HIS A 48 -12.50 -13.23 -1.66
CA HIS A 48 -11.04 -13.31 -1.56
C HIS A 48 -10.45 -14.29 -2.59
N ILE A 49 -10.80 -14.09 -3.86
CA ILE A 49 -10.39 -15.00 -4.94
C ILE A 49 -8.87 -15.30 -4.86
N PRO A 50 -8.45 -16.58 -4.90
CA PRO A 50 -7.03 -16.94 -4.84
C PRO A 50 -6.23 -16.33 -6.00
N THR A 51 -4.98 -15.98 -5.74
CA THR A 51 -4.08 -15.34 -6.72
C THR A 51 -3.91 -16.18 -7.98
N GLU A 52 -3.88 -17.50 -7.85
CA GLU A 52 -3.75 -18.44 -8.97
C GLU A 52 -4.94 -18.35 -9.93
N GLU A 53 -6.16 -18.21 -9.38
CA GLU A 53 -7.39 -18.08 -10.15
C GLU A 53 -7.49 -16.70 -10.80
N SER A 54 -7.29 -15.63 -10.03
CA SER A 54 -7.43 -14.26 -10.49
C SER A 54 -6.37 -13.85 -11.51
N SER A 55 -5.13 -14.32 -11.36
CA SER A 55 -4.06 -14.05 -12.33
C SER A 55 -4.39 -14.60 -13.72
N GLY A 56 -5.10 -15.73 -13.81
CA GLY A 56 -5.60 -16.27 -15.07
C GLY A 56 -6.62 -15.33 -15.72
N ILE A 57 -7.61 -14.91 -14.93
CA ILE A 57 -8.64 -13.94 -15.36
C ILE A 57 -8.01 -12.66 -15.91
N ILE A 58 -7.05 -12.09 -15.20
CA ILE A 58 -6.44 -10.80 -15.59
C ILE A 58 -5.60 -10.92 -16.85
N ARG A 59 -4.88 -12.02 -17.05
CA ARG A 59 -4.15 -12.25 -18.30
C ARG A 59 -5.10 -12.41 -19.49
N ASP A 60 -6.25 -13.04 -19.29
CA ASP A 60 -7.26 -13.18 -20.33
C ASP A 60 -7.96 -11.83 -20.62
N LEU A 61 -8.21 -11.01 -19.60
CA LEU A 61 -8.68 -9.63 -19.77
C LEU A 61 -7.65 -8.76 -20.51
N ASP A 62 -6.35 -8.87 -20.22
CA ASP A 62 -5.31 -8.15 -20.96
C ASP A 62 -5.27 -8.60 -22.43
N ARG A 63 -5.38 -9.91 -22.69
CA ARG A 63 -5.38 -10.43 -24.06
C ARG A 63 -6.58 -9.93 -24.87
N GLU A 64 -7.77 -9.91 -24.28
CA GLU A 64 -9.00 -9.58 -24.99
C GLU A 64 -9.34 -8.09 -24.99
N LEU A 65 -8.99 -7.37 -23.92
CA LEU A 65 -9.36 -5.97 -23.68
C LEU A 65 -8.17 -5.02 -23.51
N GLY A 66 -6.94 -5.54 -23.39
CA GLY A 66 -5.69 -4.76 -23.29
C GLY A 66 -5.27 -4.17 -24.65
N ARG A 67 -6.08 -3.26 -25.16
CA ARG A 67 -5.91 -2.53 -26.42
C ARG A 67 -6.28 -1.06 -26.22
N ASP A 68 -6.09 -0.24 -27.26
CA ASP A 68 -6.39 1.20 -27.24
C ASP A 68 -5.70 1.95 -26.09
N GLY A 69 -4.47 1.54 -25.78
CA GLY A 69 -3.66 2.12 -24.69
C GLY A 69 -3.91 1.48 -23.31
N PHE A 70 -4.88 0.57 -23.17
CA PHE A 70 -5.10 -0.13 -21.90
C PHE A 70 -4.23 -1.38 -21.78
N ARG A 71 -3.72 -1.64 -20.58
CA ARG A 71 -3.02 -2.87 -20.20
C ARG A 71 -3.43 -3.29 -18.80
N PHE A 72 -3.66 -4.59 -18.59
CA PHE A 72 -3.97 -5.17 -17.29
C PHE A 72 -2.78 -5.97 -16.78
N PHE A 73 -2.46 -5.81 -15.49
CA PHE A 73 -1.36 -6.54 -14.85
C PHE A 73 -1.89 -7.32 -13.65
N PRO A 74 -1.58 -8.63 -13.56
CA PRO A 74 -1.97 -9.43 -12.42
C PRO A 74 -1.27 -8.92 -11.16
N GLY A 75 -1.98 -9.04 -10.05
CA GLY A 75 -1.52 -8.69 -8.71
C GLY A 75 -1.96 -9.79 -7.74
N VAL A 76 -2.13 -9.46 -6.46
CA VAL A 76 -2.44 -10.45 -5.43
C VAL A 76 -3.94 -10.55 -5.18
N SER A 77 -4.46 -11.77 -5.14
CA SER A 77 -5.88 -12.06 -4.92
C SER A 77 -6.75 -11.24 -5.88
N TYR A 78 -7.69 -10.43 -5.39
CA TYR A 78 -8.57 -9.60 -6.21
C TYR A 78 -7.98 -8.25 -6.64
N ARG A 79 -6.77 -7.90 -6.19
CA ARG A 79 -6.16 -6.57 -6.39
C ARG A 79 -5.21 -6.62 -7.58
N HIS A 80 -5.54 -5.88 -8.63
CA HIS A 80 -4.77 -5.84 -9.87
C HIS A 80 -4.54 -4.41 -10.33
N LEU A 81 -3.81 -4.25 -11.43
CA LEU A 81 -3.49 -2.96 -12.00
C LEU A 81 -4.08 -2.83 -13.40
N LEU A 82 -4.65 -1.67 -13.70
CA LEU A 82 -5.00 -1.24 -15.05
C LEU A 82 -4.17 0.01 -15.37
N VAL A 83 -3.42 -0.01 -16.46
CA VAL A 83 -2.68 1.16 -16.96
C VAL A 83 -3.34 1.65 -18.24
N TRP A 84 -3.60 2.95 -18.32
CA TRP A 84 -4.04 3.65 -19.51
C TRP A 84 -2.92 4.54 -20.03
N LYS A 85 -2.27 4.10 -21.10
CA LYS A 85 -1.19 4.83 -21.79
C LYS A 85 -1.72 6.15 -22.35
N GLY A 86 -1.10 7.27 -21.97
CA GLY A 86 -1.58 8.61 -22.35
C GLY A 86 -3.01 8.91 -21.90
N GLY A 87 -3.43 8.31 -20.77
CA GLY A 87 -4.80 8.33 -20.29
C GLY A 87 -5.25 9.66 -19.67
N ARG A 88 -6.46 9.65 -19.11
CA ARG A 88 -7.06 10.80 -18.44
C ARG A 88 -7.26 10.50 -16.95
N ASP A 89 -6.73 11.36 -16.09
CA ASP A 89 -6.78 11.25 -14.63
C ASP A 89 -7.88 12.11 -13.98
N GLY A 90 -8.60 12.91 -14.78
CA GLY A 90 -9.77 13.68 -14.36
C GLY A 90 -11.06 12.85 -14.12
N VAL A 91 -11.01 11.54 -14.37
CA VAL A 91 -12.10 10.63 -14.02
C VAL A 91 -12.28 10.58 -12.49
N ARG A 92 -13.50 10.40 -12.01
CA ARG A 92 -13.80 10.12 -10.61
C ARG A 92 -14.26 8.69 -10.49
N THR A 93 -13.68 7.96 -9.55
CA THR A 93 -14.00 6.57 -9.26
C THR A 93 -14.22 6.39 -7.77
N THR A 94 -15.01 5.39 -7.38
CA THR A 94 -15.24 5.04 -5.98
C THR A 94 -14.49 3.76 -5.62
N PRO A 95 -13.83 3.66 -4.46
CA PRO A 95 -13.27 2.39 -3.98
C PRO A 95 -14.39 1.36 -3.76
N PRO A 96 -14.24 0.10 -4.22
CA PRO A 96 -15.34 -0.86 -4.19
C PRO A 96 -15.68 -1.35 -2.76
N HIS A 97 -14.74 -1.26 -1.83
CA HIS A 97 -14.97 -1.63 -0.41
C HIS A 97 -15.79 -0.60 0.37
N ASP A 98 -15.96 0.62 -0.16
CA ASP A 98 -16.80 1.65 0.48
C ASP A 98 -18.30 1.46 0.15
N ILE A 99 -18.60 0.61 -0.83
CA ILE A 99 -19.95 0.49 -1.43
C ILE A 99 -20.52 -0.93 -1.39
N VAL A 100 -19.99 -1.79 -0.52
CA VAL A 100 -20.51 -3.16 -0.31
C VAL A 100 -22.00 -3.10 0.05
N GLU A 101 -22.80 -3.97 -0.56
CA GLU A 101 -24.27 -4.05 -0.44
C GLU A 101 -25.03 -2.81 -0.98
N GLN A 102 -24.37 -1.89 -1.68
CA GLN A 102 -25.01 -0.71 -2.25
C GLN A 102 -25.21 -0.82 -3.77
N PRO A 103 -26.24 -0.15 -4.34
CA PRO A 103 -26.41 -0.02 -5.79
C PRO A 103 -25.22 0.70 -6.45
N ILE A 104 -24.64 0.10 -7.49
CA ILE A 104 -23.40 0.63 -8.10
C ILE A 104 -23.62 1.83 -9.02
N SER A 105 -24.86 2.11 -9.42
CA SER A 105 -25.18 3.07 -10.49
C SER A 105 -24.63 4.48 -10.23
N SER A 106 -24.62 4.93 -8.98
CA SER A 106 -24.11 6.25 -8.58
C SER A 106 -22.58 6.28 -8.39
N TYR A 107 -21.93 5.11 -8.38
CA TYR A 107 -20.51 4.93 -8.05
C TYR A 107 -19.66 4.49 -9.24
N LEU A 108 -20.29 4.20 -10.38
CA LEU A 108 -19.59 3.97 -11.63
C LEU A 108 -18.72 5.18 -12.02
N PRO A 109 -17.66 4.99 -12.83
CA PRO A 109 -16.79 6.08 -13.25
C PRO A 109 -17.55 7.29 -13.81
N GLN A 110 -17.16 8.49 -13.40
CA GLN A 110 -17.75 9.76 -13.83
C GLN A 110 -16.69 10.76 -14.29
N GLY A 111 -17.07 11.72 -15.12
CA GLY A 111 -16.16 12.77 -15.58
C GLY A 111 -15.33 12.36 -16.80
N GLU A 112 -14.17 12.98 -16.95
CA GLU A 112 -13.35 12.85 -18.15
C GLU A 112 -12.70 11.46 -18.24
N GLY A 113 -12.96 10.72 -19.33
CA GLY A 113 -12.46 9.34 -19.50
C GLY A 113 -13.36 8.24 -18.91
N ALA A 114 -14.50 8.62 -18.31
CA ALA A 114 -15.45 7.67 -17.76
C ALA A 114 -16.02 6.69 -18.81
N SER A 115 -16.29 7.14 -20.04
CA SER A 115 -16.84 6.31 -21.11
C SER A 115 -15.96 5.12 -21.45
N GLU A 116 -14.64 5.31 -21.46
CA GLU A 116 -13.67 4.29 -21.78
C GLU A 116 -13.59 3.23 -20.66
N LEU A 117 -13.61 3.67 -19.40
CA LEU A 117 -13.65 2.76 -18.25
C LEU A 117 -14.98 2.00 -18.16
N LEU A 118 -16.11 2.68 -18.39
CA LEU A 118 -17.43 2.05 -18.44
C LEU A 118 -17.48 0.96 -19.51
N ARG A 119 -16.92 1.23 -20.69
CA ARG A 119 -16.79 0.23 -21.76
C ARG A 119 -15.97 -0.97 -21.30
N LEU A 120 -14.85 -0.76 -20.61
CA LEU A 120 -14.04 -1.87 -20.07
C LEU A 120 -14.80 -2.66 -19.00
N ILE A 121 -15.49 -1.99 -18.07
CA ILE A 121 -16.32 -2.64 -17.04
C ILE A 121 -17.38 -3.52 -17.70
N THR A 122 -18.20 -2.98 -18.61
CA THR A 122 -19.24 -3.75 -19.30
C THR A 122 -18.65 -4.88 -20.15
N SER A 123 -17.54 -4.63 -20.86
CA SER A 123 -16.89 -5.65 -21.69
C SER A 123 -16.30 -6.79 -20.84
N SER A 124 -15.77 -6.46 -19.65
CA SER A 124 -15.31 -7.48 -18.70
C SER A 124 -16.45 -8.38 -18.25
N GLN A 125 -17.64 -7.83 -17.97
CA GLN A 125 -18.79 -8.62 -17.53
C GLN A 125 -19.22 -9.64 -18.59
N ILE A 126 -19.16 -9.26 -19.88
CA ILE A 126 -19.47 -10.17 -20.99
C ILE A 126 -18.44 -11.30 -21.05
N LEU A 127 -17.13 -10.98 -20.97
CA LEU A 127 -16.07 -11.98 -21.00
C LEU A 127 -16.12 -12.92 -19.79
N LEU A 128 -16.37 -12.36 -18.60
CA LEU A 128 -16.29 -13.06 -17.32
C LEU A 128 -17.48 -13.98 -17.06
N LYS A 129 -18.63 -13.72 -17.70
CA LYS A 129 -19.85 -14.53 -17.54
C LYS A 129 -19.61 -16.02 -17.79
N ASP A 130 -18.93 -16.35 -18.89
CA ASP A 130 -18.68 -17.72 -19.32
C ASP A 130 -17.20 -18.13 -19.13
N HIS A 131 -16.46 -17.37 -18.31
CA HIS A 131 -15.04 -17.63 -18.08
C HIS A 131 -14.85 -18.92 -17.27
N PRO A 132 -13.92 -19.83 -17.67
CA PRO A 132 -13.76 -21.15 -17.04
C PRO A 132 -13.53 -21.10 -15.53
N VAL A 133 -12.86 -20.07 -15.01
CA VAL A 133 -12.68 -19.87 -13.56
C VAL A 133 -14.03 -19.63 -12.88
N ASN A 134 -14.87 -18.75 -13.43
CA ASN A 134 -16.17 -18.44 -12.83
C ASN A 134 -17.16 -19.61 -12.92
N LEU A 135 -17.10 -20.39 -14.01
CA LEU A 135 -17.90 -21.61 -14.14
C LEU A 135 -17.55 -22.61 -13.02
N ARG A 136 -16.26 -22.87 -12.78
CA ARG A 136 -15.82 -23.74 -11.66
C ARG A 136 -16.20 -23.18 -10.30
N ARG A 137 -16.00 -21.87 -10.08
CA ARG A 137 -16.38 -21.22 -8.82
C ARG A 137 -17.88 -21.39 -8.55
N ALA A 138 -18.72 -21.27 -9.57
CA ALA A 138 -20.16 -21.50 -9.44
C ALA A 138 -20.50 -22.95 -9.08
N GLU A 139 -19.84 -23.95 -9.70
CA GLU A 139 -20.00 -25.38 -9.36
C GLU A 139 -19.62 -25.67 -7.89
N GLU A 140 -18.65 -24.93 -7.35
CA GLU A 140 -18.19 -25.03 -5.97
C GLU A 140 -18.98 -24.17 -4.97
N GLY A 141 -20.00 -23.42 -5.43
CA GLY A 141 -20.77 -22.50 -4.59
C GLY A 141 -19.98 -21.26 -4.12
N LYS A 142 -18.87 -20.94 -4.77
CA LYS A 142 -18.05 -19.74 -4.52
C LYS A 142 -18.57 -18.54 -5.31
N ARG A 143 -18.36 -17.35 -4.76
CA ARG A 143 -18.69 -16.08 -5.44
C ARG A 143 -17.86 -15.90 -6.73
N PRO A 144 -18.49 -15.58 -7.88
CA PRO A 144 -17.76 -15.36 -9.13
C PRO A 144 -17.10 -13.98 -9.17
N ALA A 145 -15.94 -13.87 -9.82
CA ALA A 145 -15.35 -12.60 -10.20
C ALA A 145 -15.95 -12.14 -11.53
N ASN A 146 -17.11 -11.48 -11.50
CA ASN A 146 -17.93 -11.22 -12.69
C ASN A 146 -17.82 -9.81 -13.27
N SER A 147 -17.03 -8.93 -12.66
CA SER A 147 -16.72 -7.61 -13.21
C SER A 147 -15.34 -7.15 -12.76
N ILE A 148 -14.70 -6.30 -13.56
CA ILE A 148 -13.61 -5.44 -13.07
C ILE A 148 -14.18 -4.18 -12.42
N TRP A 149 -13.37 -3.56 -11.56
CA TRP A 149 -13.66 -2.26 -10.95
C TRP A 149 -12.39 -1.40 -10.85
N PRO A 150 -12.13 -0.51 -11.84
CA PRO A 150 -11.01 0.43 -11.82
C PRO A 150 -11.23 1.59 -10.84
N TRP A 151 -10.23 1.91 -10.02
CA TRP A 151 -10.29 3.01 -9.06
C TRP A 151 -8.92 3.49 -8.58
N GLY A 152 -8.89 4.60 -7.85
CA GLY A 152 -7.67 5.10 -7.19
C GLY A 152 -6.62 5.58 -8.19
N GLN A 153 -7.08 6.09 -9.32
CA GLN A 153 -6.29 6.50 -10.46
C GLN A 153 -5.29 7.60 -10.14
N GLY A 154 -4.18 7.60 -10.85
CA GLY A 154 -3.20 8.66 -10.78
C GLY A 154 -2.11 8.52 -11.83
N ARG A 155 -1.47 9.64 -12.15
CA ARG A 155 -0.22 9.65 -12.90
C ARG A 155 0.95 9.28 -12.00
N ARG A 156 2.09 8.94 -12.59
CA ARG A 156 3.34 8.83 -11.84
C ARG A 156 3.58 10.10 -11.00
N PRO A 157 3.86 9.99 -9.69
CA PRO A 157 4.18 11.15 -8.87
C PRO A 157 5.50 11.79 -9.33
N SER A 158 5.50 13.11 -9.39
CA SER A 158 6.71 13.90 -9.67
C SER A 158 7.35 14.31 -8.36
N MET A 159 8.27 13.48 -7.86
CA MET A 159 9.04 13.76 -6.64
C MET A 159 10.54 13.65 -6.93
N PRO A 160 11.39 14.46 -6.26
CA PRO A 160 12.84 14.35 -6.42
C PRO A 160 13.31 12.99 -5.86
N PRO A 161 14.21 12.28 -6.58
CA PRO A 161 14.88 11.11 -6.03
C PRO A 161 15.58 11.43 -4.71
N PHE A 162 15.60 10.47 -3.78
CA PHE A 162 16.20 10.61 -2.45
C PHE A 162 17.69 10.98 -2.54
N ARG A 163 18.43 10.34 -3.46
CA ARG A 163 19.82 10.68 -3.75
C ARG A 163 19.99 12.10 -4.28
N GLU A 164 19.08 12.60 -5.10
CA GLU A 164 19.13 13.98 -5.59
C GLU A 164 18.88 14.98 -4.45
N LYS A 165 17.90 14.69 -3.58
CA LYS A 165 17.53 15.58 -2.47
C LYS A 165 18.58 15.61 -1.35
N TYR A 166 19.13 14.45 -0.97
CA TYR A 166 19.97 14.31 0.23
C TYR A 166 21.41 13.92 -0.04
N GLY A 167 21.75 13.53 -1.28
CA GLY A 167 23.09 13.03 -1.62
C GLY A 167 23.39 11.62 -1.13
N LEU A 168 22.39 10.90 -0.61
CA LEU A 168 22.53 9.57 0.00
C LEU A 168 21.86 8.49 -0.84
N SER A 169 22.42 7.28 -0.90
CA SER A 169 21.68 6.11 -1.39
C SER A 169 20.67 5.64 -0.34
N GLY A 170 19.57 5.02 -0.79
CA GLY A 170 18.50 4.56 0.10
C GLY A 170 17.92 3.22 -0.33
N LYS A 171 17.55 2.42 0.67
CA LYS A 171 16.80 1.16 0.50
C LYS A 171 15.50 1.20 1.32
N VAL A 172 14.49 0.48 0.87
CA VAL A 172 13.20 0.32 1.56
C VAL A 172 12.90 -1.15 1.83
N ILE A 173 12.53 -1.47 3.07
CA ILE A 173 11.98 -2.76 3.48
C ILE A 173 10.54 -2.52 3.94
N ALA A 174 9.58 -3.07 3.20
CA ALA A 174 8.17 -3.01 3.56
C ALA A 174 7.45 -4.26 3.05
N ALA A 175 6.34 -4.62 3.69
CA ALA A 175 5.41 -5.59 3.13
C ALA A 175 4.32 -4.91 2.28
N VAL A 176 3.96 -3.67 2.64
CA VAL A 176 2.89 -2.90 2.03
C VAL A 176 3.33 -2.33 0.68
N ASP A 177 2.59 -2.67 -0.38
CA ASP A 177 2.82 -2.22 -1.75
C ASP A 177 2.95 -0.69 -1.87
N LEU A 178 2.10 0.04 -1.16
CA LEU A 178 2.11 1.51 -1.16
C LEU A 178 3.48 2.08 -0.75
N ILE A 179 4.05 1.53 0.32
CA ILE A 179 5.35 1.97 0.86
C ILE A 179 6.48 1.59 -0.10
N LYS A 180 6.45 0.38 -0.67
CA LYS A 180 7.40 -0.03 -1.71
C LYS A 180 7.36 0.92 -2.90
N GLY A 181 6.17 1.25 -3.39
CA GLY A 181 5.96 2.16 -4.50
C GLY A 181 6.51 3.57 -4.26
N ILE A 182 6.30 4.11 -3.05
CA ILE A 182 6.90 5.39 -2.64
C ILE A 182 8.42 5.31 -2.67
N GLY A 183 9.01 4.24 -2.14
CA GLY A 183 10.46 4.02 -2.18
C GLY A 183 11.01 3.96 -3.61
N VAL A 184 10.36 3.22 -4.50
CA VAL A 184 10.73 3.12 -5.93
C VAL A 184 10.70 4.51 -6.59
N TYR A 185 9.64 5.30 -6.38
CA TYR A 185 9.59 6.65 -6.95
C TYR A 185 10.56 7.64 -6.30
N ALA A 186 10.95 7.40 -5.04
CA ALA A 186 12.07 8.09 -4.41
C ALA A 186 13.44 7.59 -4.91
N GLY A 187 13.50 6.64 -5.85
CA GLY A 187 14.75 6.08 -6.37
C GLY A 187 15.49 5.19 -5.37
N MET A 188 14.78 4.61 -4.41
CA MET A 188 15.31 3.62 -3.47
C MET A 188 15.12 2.20 -4.01
N GLU A 189 16.03 1.30 -3.66
CA GLU A 189 15.90 -0.12 -3.95
C GLU A 189 14.99 -0.80 -2.91
N VAL A 190 14.04 -1.62 -3.37
CA VAL A 190 13.19 -2.43 -2.51
C VAL A 190 13.91 -3.72 -2.14
N VAL A 191 14.06 -3.97 -0.84
CA VAL A 191 14.63 -5.21 -0.31
C VAL A 191 13.50 -6.16 0.05
N GLU A 192 13.38 -7.25 -0.71
CA GLU A 192 12.40 -8.30 -0.46
C GLU A 192 12.85 -9.23 0.67
N VAL A 193 11.98 -9.41 1.67
CA VAL A 193 12.27 -10.22 2.86
C VAL A 193 11.28 -11.39 2.91
N PRO A 194 11.73 -12.65 2.81
CA PRO A 194 10.86 -13.81 3.00
C PRO A 194 10.14 -13.74 4.35
N GLY A 195 8.83 -14.00 4.36
CA GLY A 195 8.02 -13.91 5.58
C GLY A 195 7.58 -12.49 5.96
N ALA A 196 7.93 -11.45 5.19
CA ALA A 196 7.36 -10.11 5.37
C ALA A 196 5.91 -10.04 4.82
N THR A 197 4.96 -10.62 5.56
CA THR A 197 3.55 -10.75 5.13
C THR A 197 2.77 -9.45 5.19
N GLY A 198 3.19 -8.51 6.05
CA GLY A 198 2.40 -7.31 6.35
C GLY A 198 1.25 -7.57 7.32
N TRP A 199 1.16 -8.78 7.87
CA TRP A 199 0.17 -9.16 8.87
C TRP A 199 0.82 -9.48 10.22
N LEU A 200 0.03 -9.89 11.22
CA LEU A 200 0.52 -10.21 12.56
C LEU A 200 1.61 -11.30 12.60
N ASP A 201 1.61 -12.19 11.59
CA ASP A 201 2.57 -13.27 11.41
C ASP A 201 3.84 -12.87 10.65
N THR A 202 4.02 -11.59 10.32
CA THR A 202 5.20 -11.09 9.61
C THR A 202 6.49 -11.44 10.36
N ASP A 203 7.57 -11.66 9.60
CA ASP A 203 8.91 -11.88 10.16
C ASP A 203 9.56 -10.52 10.53
N TYR A 204 9.45 -10.14 11.81
CA TYR A 204 9.99 -8.89 12.34
C TYR A 204 11.52 -8.91 12.34
N ARG A 205 12.10 -9.97 12.92
CA ARG A 205 13.55 -10.14 13.01
C ARG A 205 14.19 -10.25 11.63
N GLY A 206 13.59 -11.02 10.72
CA GLY A 206 14.08 -11.16 9.35
C GLY A 206 14.15 -9.83 8.60
N LYS A 207 13.19 -8.91 8.83
CA LYS A 207 13.26 -7.54 8.30
C LYS A 207 14.44 -6.76 8.86
N ALA A 208 14.69 -6.85 10.16
CA ALA A 208 15.80 -6.15 10.81
C ALA A 208 17.17 -6.67 10.36
N GLU A 209 17.33 -7.99 10.27
CA GLU A 209 18.56 -8.64 9.78
C GLU A 209 18.83 -8.30 8.31
N ALA A 210 17.79 -8.31 7.46
CA ALA A 210 17.89 -7.84 6.09
C ALA A 210 18.24 -6.35 6.02
N GLY A 211 17.73 -5.55 6.94
CA GLY A 211 18.03 -4.13 7.09
C GLY A 211 19.50 -3.86 7.42
N LEU A 212 20.06 -4.58 8.39
CA LEU A 212 21.49 -4.49 8.74
C LEU A 212 22.37 -4.83 7.53
N LYS A 213 22.04 -5.91 6.82
CA LYS A 213 22.75 -6.29 5.60
C LYS A 213 22.62 -5.23 4.50
N ALA A 214 21.44 -4.64 4.34
CA ALA A 214 21.20 -3.57 3.37
C ALA A 214 22.00 -2.29 3.68
N LEU A 215 22.31 -2.03 4.95
CA LEU A 215 23.13 -0.89 5.37
C LEU A 215 24.63 -1.10 5.15
N GLU A 216 25.09 -2.31 4.81
CA GLU A 216 26.50 -2.56 4.48
C GLU A 216 26.94 -1.83 3.18
N ASP A 217 26.00 -1.55 2.28
CA ASP A 217 26.27 -0.94 0.97
C ASP A 217 25.42 0.31 0.66
N THR A 218 24.65 0.80 1.64
CA THR A 218 23.69 1.91 1.47
C THR A 218 23.72 2.86 2.67
N ASP A 219 23.55 4.15 2.41
CA ASP A 219 23.64 5.19 3.44
C ASP A 219 22.38 5.29 4.32
N PHE A 220 21.21 4.92 3.77
CA PHE A 220 19.91 5.07 4.42
C PHE A 220 19.00 3.84 4.22
N LEU A 221 18.29 3.46 5.29
CA LEU A 221 17.27 2.42 5.27
C LEU A 221 15.95 2.96 5.82
N TYR A 222 14.86 2.77 5.06
CA TYR A 222 13.50 2.87 5.57
C TYR A 222 12.94 1.46 5.81
N LEU A 223 12.69 1.11 7.08
CA LEU A 223 12.16 -0.20 7.47
C LEU A 223 10.76 -0.02 8.06
N HIS A 224 9.79 -0.75 7.49
CA HIS A 224 8.38 -0.62 7.82
C HIS A 224 7.75 -1.92 8.34
N VAL A 225 6.89 -1.79 9.36
CA VAL A 225 6.11 -2.88 9.95
C VAL A 225 4.65 -2.45 10.10
N GLU A 226 3.76 -3.16 9.40
CA GLU A 226 2.33 -2.85 9.31
C GLU A 226 1.51 -3.41 10.49
N ALA A 227 1.97 -4.51 11.11
CA ALA A 227 1.18 -5.29 12.04
C ALA A 227 0.52 -4.53 13.22
N PRO A 228 1.12 -3.50 13.83
CA PRO A 228 0.44 -2.69 14.85
C PRO A 228 -0.83 -1.97 14.33
N ASP A 229 -0.86 -1.58 13.06
CA ASP A 229 -2.01 -0.95 12.43
C ASP A 229 -3.14 -1.95 12.19
N GLU A 230 -2.80 -3.13 11.66
CA GLU A 230 -3.78 -4.19 11.40
C GLU A 230 -4.47 -4.69 12.69
N ALA A 231 -3.72 -4.83 13.78
CA ALA A 231 -4.31 -5.12 15.09
C ALA A 231 -5.31 -4.05 15.54
N SER A 232 -5.03 -2.79 15.21
CA SER A 232 -5.89 -1.65 15.53
C SER A 232 -7.20 -1.67 14.74
N HIS A 233 -7.12 -1.98 13.44
CA HIS A 233 -8.31 -2.15 12.59
C HIS A 233 -9.21 -3.31 13.04
N MET A 234 -8.63 -4.39 13.55
CA MET A 234 -9.37 -5.49 14.17
C MET A 234 -10.01 -5.10 15.52
N GLY A 235 -9.55 -4.01 16.12
CA GLY A 235 -9.94 -3.62 17.47
C GLY A 235 -9.39 -4.57 18.54
N ASP A 236 -8.27 -5.25 18.26
CA ASP A 236 -7.63 -6.21 19.15
C ASP A 236 -6.52 -5.55 19.96
N VAL A 237 -6.79 -5.35 21.25
CA VAL A 237 -5.85 -4.72 22.19
C VAL A 237 -4.65 -5.61 22.45
N GLU A 238 -4.86 -6.91 22.62
CA GLU A 238 -3.80 -7.85 23.00
C GLU A 238 -2.81 -8.02 21.84
N GLU A 239 -3.32 -8.17 20.62
CA GLU A 239 -2.46 -8.26 19.44
C GLU A 239 -1.76 -6.93 19.13
N LYS A 240 -2.39 -5.76 19.37
CA LYS A 240 -1.70 -4.47 19.17
C LYS A 240 -0.53 -4.32 20.13
N ILE A 241 -0.72 -4.64 21.41
CA ILE A 241 0.35 -4.63 22.42
C ILE A 241 1.47 -5.58 21.99
N ARG A 242 1.12 -6.83 21.65
CA ARG A 242 2.10 -7.83 21.21
C ARG A 242 2.88 -7.37 19.97
N ALA A 243 2.21 -6.78 18.98
CA ALA A 243 2.87 -6.28 17.77
C ALA A 243 3.88 -5.16 18.08
N ILE A 244 3.56 -4.26 19.02
CA ILE A 244 4.47 -3.19 19.47
C ILE A 244 5.66 -3.79 20.23
N GLU A 245 5.44 -4.73 21.15
CA GLU A 245 6.51 -5.41 21.90
C GLU A 245 7.45 -6.18 20.97
N ARG A 246 6.90 -6.87 19.97
CA ARG A 246 7.70 -7.57 18.94
C ARG A 246 8.47 -6.59 18.06
N PHE A 247 7.87 -5.46 17.69
CA PHE A 247 8.58 -4.41 16.96
C PHE A 247 9.77 -3.87 17.77
N ASP A 248 9.56 -3.56 19.04
CA ASP A 248 10.62 -3.08 19.94
C ASP A 248 11.76 -4.11 20.06
N GLN A 249 11.44 -5.35 20.40
CA GLN A 249 12.44 -6.39 20.63
C GLN A 249 13.11 -6.89 19.33
N GLU A 250 12.31 -7.25 18.34
CA GLU A 250 12.78 -7.97 17.15
C GLU A 250 13.23 -7.03 16.03
N VAL A 251 12.77 -5.78 16.01
CA VAL A 251 13.21 -4.79 15.01
C VAL A 251 14.16 -3.79 15.62
N VAL A 252 13.69 -2.96 16.55
CA VAL A 252 14.50 -1.87 17.11
C VAL A 252 15.71 -2.43 17.86
N GLY A 253 15.50 -3.41 18.73
CA GLY A 253 16.57 -4.09 19.48
C GLY A 253 17.60 -4.74 18.56
N THR A 254 17.16 -5.47 17.53
CA THR A 254 18.08 -6.12 16.57
C THR A 254 18.89 -5.10 15.77
N ILE A 255 18.28 -4.00 15.33
CA ILE A 255 19.00 -2.91 14.64
C ILE A 255 20.03 -2.27 15.57
N LEU A 256 19.66 -1.95 16.82
CA LEU A 256 20.56 -1.33 17.79
C LEU A 256 21.74 -2.23 18.15
N GLU A 257 21.53 -3.53 18.29
CA GLU A 257 22.58 -4.51 18.56
C GLU A 257 23.53 -4.72 17.37
N GLY A 258 23.00 -4.61 16.14
CA GLY A 258 23.75 -4.89 14.91
C GLY A 258 24.48 -3.68 14.32
N LEU A 259 24.04 -2.45 14.58
CA LEU A 259 24.71 -1.25 14.08
C LEU A 259 26.03 -0.99 14.79
N THR A 260 27.04 -0.57 14.01
CA THR A 260 28.36 -0.21 14.52
C THR A 260 28.81 1.13 13.93
N GLY A 261 29.66 1.86 14.65
CA GLY A 261 30.15 3.18 14.22
C GLY A 261 29.17 4.33 14.46
N ASP A 262 29.28 5.38 13.64
CA ASP A 262 28.43 6.56 13.71
C ASP A 262 27.12 6.32 12.95
N PHE A 263 25.98 6.47 13.62
CA PHE A 263 24.68 6.24 13.02
C PHE A 263 23.60 7.13 13.64
N ARG A 264 22.48 7.27 12.93
CA ARG A 264 21.25 7.87 13.43
C ARG A 264 20.09 6.92 13.24
N ILE A 265 19.14 6.95 14.18
CA ILE A 265 17.89 6.19 14.09
C ILE A 265 16.73 7.14 14.33
N MET A 266 15.68 7.00 13.53
CA MET A 266 14.40 7.65 13.77
C MET A 266 13.30 6.59 13.87
N VAL A 267 12.52 6.63 14.94
CA VAL A 267 11.40 5.71 15.19
C VAL A 267 10.12 6.51 15.36
N LEU A 268 9.08 6.17 14.59
CA LEU A 268 7.75 6.77 14.64
C LEU A 268 6.74 5.88 13.91
N PRO A 269 5.46 5.89 14.30
CA PRO A 269 4.38 5.51 13.40
C PRO A 269 4.13 6.62 12.37
N ASP A 270 3.53 6.28 11.24
CA ASP A 270 3.16 7.21 10.17
C ASP A 270 1.79 7.87 10.42
N HIS A 271 0.87 7.17 11.10
CA HIS A 271 -0.41 7.72 11.55
C HIS A 271 -0.95 7.01 12.80
N PRO A 272 -1.88 7.62 13.54
CA PRO A 272 -2.59 6.96 14.62
C PRO A 272 -3.83 6.20 14.11
N THR A 273 -3.98 4.98 14.60
CA THR A 273 -5.17 4.14 14.39
C THR A 273 -5.69 3.68 15.75
N PRO A 274 -6.61 4.43 16.39
CA PRO A 274 -7.11 4.09 17.72
C PRO A 274 -7.99 2.82 17.67
N ILE A 275 -7.76 1.88 18.59
CA ILE A 275 -8.51 0.61 18.69
C ILE A 275 -10.02 0.83 18.80
N SER A 276 -10.45 1.89 19.48
CA SER A 276 -11.86 2.23 19.66
C SER A 276 -12.54 2.72 18.38
N VAL A 277 -11.76 3.29 17.45
CA VAL A 277 -12.26 3.87 16.19
C VAL A 277 -12.04 2.91 15.02
N ARG A 278 -11.00 2.06 15.09
CA ARG A 278 -10.64 1.05 14.08
C ARG A 278 -10.40 1.63 12.68
N THR A 279 -10.03 2.91 12.63
CA THR A 279 -9.66 3.61 11.41
C THR A 279 -8.65 4.71 11.75
N HIS A 280 -7.98 5.24 10.73
CA HIS A 280 -6.96 6.25 10.92
C HIS A 280 -7.62 7.56 11.38
N VAL A 281 -6.95 8.27 12.27
CA VAL A 281 -7.37 9.61 12.71
C VAL A 281 -6.28 10.63 12.44
N ASP A 282 -6.66 11.90 12.37
CA ASP A 282 -5.74 13.03 12.13
C ASP A 282 -5.25 13.60 13.48
N GLU A 283 -4.52 12.76 14.22
CA GLU A 283 -3.89 13.13 15.50
C GLU A 283 -2.36 13.02 15.39
N PRO A 284 -1.60 13.77 16.21
CA PRO A 284 -0.15 13.72 16.17
C PRO A 284 0.40 12.38 16.68
N VAL A 285 1.53 11.96 16.10
CA VAL A 285 2.24 10.73 16.47
C VAL A 285 3.53 11.02 17.26
N PRO A 286 3.95 10.12 18.17
CA PRO A 286 5.24 10.25 18.83
C PRO A 286 6.38 9.93 17.84
N PHE A 287 7.51 10.63 17.94
CA PHE A 287 8.73 10.28 17.24
C PHE A 287 9.94 10.38 18.15
N LEU A 288 10.98 9.59 17.86
CA LEU A 288 12.27 9.61 18.54
C LEU A 288 13.37 9.73 17.50
N LEU A 289 14.35 10.60 17.76
CA LEU A 289 15.58 10.72 16.97
C LEU A 289 16.76 10.45 17.89
N TYR A 290 17.58 9.48 17.50
CA TYR A 290 18.81 9.11 18.15
C TYR A 290 20.01 9.37 17.21
N ASP A 291 21.11 9.89 17.75
CA ASP A 291 22.37 10.12 17.05
C ASP A 291 23.51 9.58 17.93
N SER A 292 24.19 8.52 17.49
CA SER A 292 25.21 7.83 18.30
C SER A 292 26.42 8.71 18.64
N ARG A 293 26.58 9.84 17.95
CA ARG A 293 27.65 10.83 18.21
C ARG A 293 27.29 11.83 19.31
N ARG A 294 26.06 11.81 19.81
CA ARG A 294 25.55 12.77 20.80
C ARG A 294 24.97 12.05 22.00
N GLU A 295 25.72 12.06 23.10
CA GLU A 295 25.19 11.58 24.37
C GLU A 295 24.35 12.69 25.03
N VAL A 296 23.02 12.51 25.01
CA VAL A 296 22.06 13.43 25.62
C VAL A 296 21.24 12.65 26.64
N PRO A 297 21.23 13.05 27.93
CA PRO A 297 20.35 12.44 28.90
C PRO A 297 18.88 12.55 28.45
N SER A 298 18.17 11.42 28.39
CA SER A 298 16.75 11.43 28.07
C SER A 298 15.98 12.06 29.24
N PRO A 299 15.17 13.12 29.01
CA PRO A 299 14.26 13.64 30.02
C PRO A 299 12.95 12.84 30.10
N PHE A 300 12.83 11.74 29.33
CA PHE A 300 11.62 10.93 29.21
C PHE A 300 11.83 9.55 29.80
N ASP A 301 10.76 9.02 30.41
CA ASP A 301 10.75 7.69 31.04
C ASP A 301 10.55 6.54 30.02
N GLY A 302 10.20 6.86 28.78
CA GLY A 302 9.99 5.89 27.70
C GLY A 302 9.41 6.50 26.44
N PHE A 303 9.07 5.66 25.46
CA PHE A 303 8.48 6.06 24.19
C PHE A 303 6.95 5.84 24.22
N SER A 304 6.19 6.93 24.35
CA SER A 304 4.72 6.93 24.31
C SER A 304 4.20 8.30 23.91
N GLU A 305 2.92 8.38 23.51
CA GLU A 305 2.23 9.63 23.19
C GLU A 305 2.27 10.61 24.38
N LYS A 306 2.09 10.11 25.60
CA LYS A 306 2.14 10.92 26.82
C LYS A 306 3.53 11.54 27.05
N GLU A 307 4.60 10.76 26.89
CA GLU A 307 5.95 11.28 27.04
C GLU A 307 6.32 12.23 25.89
N ALA A 308 5.96 11.88 24.65
CA ALA A 308 6.22 12.68 23.47
C ALA A 308 5.53 14.06 23.50
N SER A 309 4.38 14.18 24.18
CA SER A 309 3.68 15.46 24.36
C SER A 309 4.51 16.55 25.08
N LYS A 310 5.55 16.15 25.82
CA LYS A 310 6.49 17.05 26.50
C LYS A 310 7.68 17.43 25.62
N GLY A 311 7.83 16.79 24.45
CA GLY A 311 8.94 16.94 23.52
C GLY A 311 8.75 18.06 22.50
N VAL A 312 9.53 17.99 21.42
CA VAL A 312 9.43 18.93 20.30
C VAL A 312 8.27 18.53 19.40
N PHE A 313 7.38 19.47 19.12
CA PHE A 313 6.30 19.29 18.14
C PHE A 313 6.76 19.76 16.75
N ILE A 314 6.53 18.91 15.74
CA ILE A 314 6.75 19.24 14.34
C ILE A 314 5.40 19.08 13.64
N GLU A 315 4.83 20.21 13.21
CA GLU A 315 3.50 20.27 12.61
C GLU A 315 3.47 19.55 11.24
N GLU A 316 4.50 19.77 10.43
CA GLU A 316 4.59 19.18 9.10
C GLU A 316 5.50 17.94 9.12
N GLY A 317 4.91 16.74 9.19
CA GLY A 317 5.66 15.48 9.31
C GLY A 317 6.71 15.25 8.21
N HIS A 318 6.49 15.77 7.00
CA HIS A 318 7.45 15.63 5.90
C HIS A 318 8.79 16.36 6.13
N LEU A 319 8.84 17.31 7.08
CA LEU A 319 10.06 18.02 7.48
C LEU A 319 10.96 17.18 8.41
N LEU A 320 10.44 16.08 8.98
CA LEU A 320 11.20 15.20 9.88
C LEU A 320 12.44 14.62 9.20
N MET A 321 12.35 14.27 7.91
CA MET A 321 13.49 13.72 7.17
C MET A 321 14.61 14.75 7.00
N ASP A 322 14.26 16.02 6.75
CA ASP A 322 15.26 17.09 6.61
C ASP A 322 16.01 17.30 7.94
N ARG A 323 15.31 17.17 9.07
CA ARG A 323 15.93 17.19 10.42
C ARG A 323 16.78 15.94 10.69
N PHE A 324 16.29 14.75 10.32
CA PHE A 324 16.99 13.50 10.52
C PHE A 324 18.34 13.46 9.78
N ILE A 325 18.36 13.91 8.53
CA ILE A 325 19.57 13.96 7.70
C ILE A 325 20.44 15.18 8.08
N GLY A 326 19.84 16.35 8.27
CA GLY A 326 20.56 17.61 8.55
C GLY A 326 21.24 17.67 9.92
N GLY A 327 20.63 17.06 10.95
CA GLY A 327 21.10 17.14 12.34
C GLY A 327 20.56 18.32 13.13
#